data_AF-A0A2Z5FYG6-F1
#
_entry.id   AF-A0A2Z5FYG6-F1
#
_cell.length_a   1.000
_cell.length_b   1.000
_cell.length_c   1.000
_cell.angle_alpha   90.00
_cell.angle_beta   90.00
_cell.angle_gamma   90.00
#
_symmetry.space_group_name_H-M   'P 1'
#
loop_
_entity.id
_entity.type
_entity.pdbx_description
1 polymer ?
#
loop_
_entity_poly.entity_id
_entity_poly.type
_entity_poly.pdbx_seq_one_letter_code
_entity_poly.pdbx_strand_id
1 'polypeptide(L)'
;MHSNRRGVGSEPEDDADRSIAQRSIAQRSIADRSIAQSILFPFRYWNWKTASITAVIRGSVFLGALGRHAGQKGALIEIAYVIGTSGFFSAIQQGLLGVRNRWLGNLAIVAGVPVAALLLDCLAHLAAATPNPSKVTIGVLIFSLISAAFHLHMMNSGAMLAGKNEQSFLEDLKAVPALTISFVCAPLRWATQLLSAVPRAVDWEPESAD
;
A
#
# COMPACT_ATOMS: atom_id res chain seq x y z
N MET A 1 5.19 -45.34 -65.63
CA MET A 1 5.25 -43.86 -65.58
C MET A 1 5.20 -43.44 -64.11
N HIS A 2 6.38 -43.07 -63.60
CA HIS A 2 6.62 -42.60 -62.24
C HIS A 2 6.31 -41.10 -62.11
N SER A 3 5.66 -40.72 -61.01
CA SER A 3 5.86 -39.40 -60.41
C SER A 3 5.59 -39.48 -58.91
N ASN A 4 6.61 -39.95 -58.18
CA ASN A 4 6.67 -39.92 -56.73
C ASN A 4 7.25 -38.55 -56.33
N ARG A 5 6.38 -37.56 -56.06
CA ARG A 5 6.79 -36.28 -55.49
C ARG A 5 7.13 -36.49 -54.02
N ARG A 6 8.42 -36.65 -53.74
CA ARG A 6 9.00 -36.52 -52.41
C ARG A 6 8.57 -35.17 -51.83
N GLY A 7 7.74 -35.21 -50.79
CA GLY A 7 7.42 -34.05 -49.96
C GLY A 7 8.72 -33.51 -49.41
N VAL A 8 9.09 -32.34 -49.90
CA VAL A 8 10.26 -31.59 -49.47
C VAL A 8 10.00 -31.19 -48.02
N GLY A 9 10.81 -31.73 -47.10
CA GLY A 9 10.75 -31.43 -45.69
C GLY A 9 11.01 -29.94 -45.45
N SER A 10 9.98 -29.24 -45.01
CA SER A 10 10.04 -27.85 -44.55
C SER A 10 9.15 -27.70 -43.31
N GLU A 11 9.34 -28.56 -42.31
CA GLU A 11 8.45 -28.63 -41.14
C GLU A 11 9.04 -28.39 -39.73
N PRO A 12 10.37 -28.31 -39.47
CA PRO A 12 10.82 -28.01 -38.09
C PRO A 12 10.87 -26.51 -37.75
N GLU A 13 11.01 -25.62 -38.74
CA GLU A 13 11.20 -24.18 -38.49
C GLU A 13 9.85 -23.46 -38.26
N ASP A 14 8.81 -23.83 -39.00
CA ASP A 14 7.45 -23.25 -38.86
C ASP A 14 6.80 -23.64 -37.51
N ASP A 15 7.09 -24.82 -36.98
CA ASP A 15 6.57 -25.27 -35.67
C ASP A 15 7.22 -24.52 -34.48
N ALA A 16 8.51 -24.18 -34.58
CA ALA A 16 9.20 -23.42 -33.56
C ALA A 16 8.62 -22.00 -33.44
N ASP A 17 8.41 -21.34 -34.58
CA ASP A 17 7.85 -19.98 -34.64
C ASP A 17 6.40 -19.93 -34.13
N ARG A 18 5.58 -20.93 -34.46
CA ARG A 18 4.22 -21.07 -33.92
C ARG A 18 4.21 -21.23 -32.40
N SER A 19 5.16 -21.99 -31.85
CA SER A 19 5.27 -22.19 -30.40
C SER A 19 5.65 -20.90 -29.65
N ILE A 20 6.54 -20.09 -30.25
CA ILE A 20 6.94 -18.78 -29.70
C ILE A 20 5.76 -17.81 -29.76
N ALA A 21 5.04 -17.76 -30.88
CA ALA A 21 3.87 -16.92 -31.05
C ALA A 21 2.78 -17.25 -30.03
N GLN A 22 2.45 -18.55 -29.84
CA GLN A 22 1.47 -18.98 -28.85
C GLN A 22 1.86 -18.64 -27.42
N ARG A 23 3.14 -18.81 -27.05
CA ARG A 23 3.64 -18.41 -25.72
C ARG A 23 3.51 -16.91 -25.49
N SER A 24 3.81 -16.09 -26.50
CA SER A 24 3.69 -14.63 -26.39
C SER A 24 2.25 -14.17 -26.20
N ILE A 25 1.29 -14.78 -26.92
CA ILE A 25 -0.14 -14.47 -26.80
C ILE A 25 -0.68 -14.90 -25.43
N ALA A 26 -0.30 -16.10 -24.97
CA ALA A 26 -0.69 -16.59 -23.65
C ALA A 26 -0.13 -15.69 -22.53
N GLN A 27 1.15 -15.29 -22.60
CA GLN A 27 1.76 -14.37 -21.63
C GLN A 27 1.07 -12.99 -21.63
N ARG A 28 0.73 -12.44 -22.80
CA ARG A 28 -0.02 -11.17 -22.89
C ARG A 28 -1.41 -11.28 -22.27
N SER A 29 -2.17 -12.33 -22.58
CA SER A 29 -3.49 -12.56 -21.96
C SER A 29 -3.41 -12.69 -20.44
N ILE A 30 -2.36 -13.32 -19.90
CA ILE A 30 -2.16 -13.43 -18.45
C ILE A 30 -1.82 -12.07 -17.84
N ALA A 31 -0.93 -11.30 -18.47
CA ALA A 31 -0.57 -9.96 -18.03
C ALA A 31 -1.78 -9.01 -18.03
N ASP A 32 -2.57 -9.00 -19.11
CA ASP A 32 -3.74 -8.13 -19.25
C ASP A 32 -4.81 -8.44 -18.19
N ARG A 33 -5.09 -9.73 -17.94
CA ARG A 33 -6.02 -10.13 -16.86
C ARG A 33 -5.51 -9.73 -15.49
N SER A 34 -4.21 -9.88 -15.24
CA SER A 34 -3.58 -9.49 -13.97
C SER A 34 -3.69 -7.99 -13.74
N ILE A 35 -3.44 -7.17 -14.77
CA ILE A 35 -3.56 -5.71 -14.69
C ILE A 35 -5.01 -5.31 -14.47
N ALA A 36 -5.95 -5.85 -15.26
CA ALA A 36 -7.37 -5.54 -15.11
C ALA A 36 -7.90 -5.91 -13.72
N GLN A 37 -7.51 -7.08 -13.20
CA GLN A 37 -7.87 -7.49 -11.84
C GLN A 37 -7.25 -6.58 -10.79
N SER A 38 -6.01 -6.14 -10.97
CA SER A 38 -5.33 -5.21 -10.07
C SER A 38 -6.00 -3.83 -10.04
N ILE A 39 -6.48 -3.33 -11.19
CA ILE A 39 -7.18 -2.06 -11.31
C ILE A 39 -8.59 -2.13 -10.72
N LEU A 40 -9.28 -3.26 -10.89
CA LEU A 40 -10.65 -3.45 -10.38
C LEU A 40 -10.68 -3.78 -8.88
N PHE A 41 -9.57 -4.28 -8.32
CA PHE A 41 -9.50 -4.70 -6.93
C PHE A 41 -9.92 -3.61 -5.93
N PRO A 42 -9.45 -2.34 -6.04
CA PRO A 42 -9.82 -1.29 -5.10
C PRO A 42 -11.31 -0.93 -5.12
N PHE A 43 -11.96 -1.06 -6.28
CA PHE A 43 -13.40 -0.82 -6.42
C PHE A 43 -14.22 -1.99 -5.89
N ARG A 44 -13.72 -3.23 -6.04
CA ARG A 44 -14.41 -4.43 -5.57
C ARG A 44 -14.28 -4.65 -4.06
N TYR A 45 -13.13 -4.32 -3.49
CA TYR A 45 -12.80 -4.49 -2.08
C TYR A 45 -12.56 -3.14 -1.40
N TRP A 46 -13.37 -2.15 -1.77
CA TRP A 46 -13.31 -0.83 -1.17
C TRP A 46 -13.48 -0.94 0.35
N ASN A 47 -12.48 -0.46 1.09
CA ASN A 47 -12.40 -0.67 2.54
C ASN A 47 -13.25 0.36 3.29
N TRP A 48 -14.54 0.07 3.42
CA TRP A 48 -15.52 0.96 4.05
C TRP A 48 -15.22 1.20 5.54
N LYS A 49 -14.59 0.24 6.23
CA LYS A 49 -14.26 0.35 7.66
C LYS A 49 -13.22 1.43 7.89
N THR A 50 -12.09 1.35 7.19
CA THR A 50 -11.04 2.36 7.28
C THR A 50 -11.59 3.71 6.81
N ALA A 51 -12.36 3.73 5.72
CA ALA A 51 -12.96 4.96 5.21
C ALA A 51 -13.81 5.68 6.26
N SER A 52 -14.64 4.93 6.98
CA SER A 52 -15.51 5.47 8.02
C SER A 52 -14.70 6.03 9.20
N ILE A 53 -13.73 5.28 9.71
CA ILE A 53 -12.89 5.73 10.84
C ILE A 53 -12.10 6.98 10.45
N THR A 54 -11.45 6.97 9.28
CA THR A 54 -10.68 8.13 8.80
C THR A 54 -11.58 9.34 8.59
N ALA A 55 -12.78 9.17 8.03
CA ALA A 55 -13.73 10.26 7.83
C ALA A 55 -14.22 10.85 9.15
N VAL A 56 -14.48 10.03 10.17
CA VAL A 56 -14.86 10.51 11.51
C VAL A 56 -13.72 11.29 12.13
N ILE A 57 -12.49 10.76 12.12
CA ILE A 57 -11.33 11.42 12.70
C ILE A 57 -11.04 12.73 11.97
N ARG A 58 -10.87 12.72 10.64
CA ARG A 58 -10.60 13.93 9.86
C ARG A 58 -11.76 14.93 9.92
N GLY A 59 -13.00 14.45 9.85
CA GLY A 59 -14.19 15.28 9.99
C GLY A 59 -14.21 16.01 11.32
N SER A 60 -13.88 15.32 12.43
CA SER A 60 -13.78 15.94 13.76
C SER A 60 -12.67 17.00 13.83
N VAL A 61 -11.50 16.74 13.23
CA VAL A 61 -10.40 17.70 13.16
C VAL A 61 -10.78 18.93 12.33
N PHE A 62 -11.43 18.73 11.18
CA PHE A 62 -11.90 19.81 10.31
C PHE A 62 -12.95 20.68 11.00
N LEU A 63 -13.94 20.05 11.65
CA LEU A 63 -14.95 20.76 12.45
C LEU A 63 -14.32 21.52 13.63
N GLY A 64 -13.30 20.94 14.28
CA GLY A 64 -12.56 21.61 15.34
C GLY A 64 -11.72 22.78 14.84
N ALA A 65 -11.04 22.63 13.70
CA ALA A 65 -10.14 23.64 13.13
C ALA A 65 -10.87 24.84 12.53
N LEU A 66 -11.99 24.62 11.83
CA LEU A 66 -12.76 25.70 11.21
C LEU A 66 -13.93 26.21 12.07
N GLY A 67 -14.31 25.50 13.14
CA GLY A 67 -15.40 25.89 14.01
C GLY A 67 -16.70 26.19 13.24
N ARG A 68 -17.41 27.26 13.63
CA ARG A 68 -18.66 27.71 12.98
C ARG A 68 -18.44 28.39 11.62
N HIS A 69 -17.21 28.65 11.21
CA HIS A 69 -16.89 29.40 9.99
C HIS A 69 -16.73 28.52 8.74
N ALA A 70 -16.52 27.22 8.89
CA ALA A 70 -16.69 26.28 7.77
C ALA A 70 -18.17 26.17 7.42
N GLY A 71 -18.58 26.71 6.29
CA GLY A 71 -19.89 26.42 5.73
C GLY A 71 -20.10 24.91 5.60
N GLN A 72 -21.30 24.42 5.94
CA GLN A 72 -21.66 22.98 5.93
C GLN A 72 -21.27 22.25 4.62
N LYS A 73 -21.27 22.98 3.50
CA LYS A 73 -20.88 22.47 2.18
C LYS A 73 -19.41 22.06 2.10
N GLY A 74 -18.50 22.82 2.72
CA GLY A 74 -17.06 22.52 2.71
C GLY A 74 -16.74 21.26 3.51
N ALA A 75 -17.36 21.10 4.68
CA ALA A 75 -17.22 19.90 5.51
C ALA A 75 -17.74 18.65 4.79
N LEU A 76 -18.86 18.74 4.06
CA LEU A 76 -19.41 17.63 3.31
C LEU A 76 -18.48 17.19 2.16
N ILE A 77 -17.92 18.15 1.42
CA ILE A 77 -16.96 17.87 0.33
C ILE A 77 -15.71 17.21 0.90
N GLU A 78 -15.17 17.72 2.00
CA GLU A 78 -14.00 17.13 2.66
C GLU A 78 -14.29 15.71 3.14
N ILE A 79 -15.42 15.47 3.79
CA ILE A 79 -15.82 14.13 4.25
C ILE A 79 -15.97 13.18 3.05
N ALA A 80 -16.64 13.59 1.98
CA ALA A 80 -16.83 12.76 0.79
C ALA A 80 -15.49 12.43 0.11
N TYR A 81 -14.61 13.43 -0.01
CA TYR A 81 -13.26 13.27 -0.52
C TYR A 81 -12.45 12.30 0.34
N VAL A 82 -12.47 12.46 1.67
CA VAL A 82 -11.76 11.59 2.61
C VAL A 82 -12.30 10.17 2.55
N ILE A 83 -13.61 9.95 2.57
CA ILE A 83 -14.23 8.62 2.48
C ILE A 83 -13.78 7.92 1.19
N GLY A 84 -13.87 8.60 0.05
CA GLY A 84 -13.51 8.03 -1.24
C GLY A 84 -12.04 7.65 -1.31
N THR A 85 -11.16 8.60 -1.00
CA THR A 85 -9.70 8.41 -1.09
C THR A 85 -9.18 7.39 -0.08
N SER A 86 -9.58 7.47 1.19
CA SER A 86 -9.07 6.58 2.23
C SER A 86 -9.49 5.13 2.00
N GLY A 87 -10.74 4.87 1.61
CA GLY A 87 -11.17 3.50 1.30
C GLY A 87 -10.51 2.94 0.04
N PHE A 88 -10.27 3.78 -0.98
CA PHE A 88 -9.57 3.39 -2.21
C PHE A 88 -8.10 3.04 -1.94
N PHE A 89 -7.37 3.91 -1.25
CA PHE A 89 -5.97 3.65 -0.89
C PHE A 89 -5.82 2.46 0.04
N SER A 90 -6.73 2.28 0.99
CA SER A 90 -6.74 1.11 1.88
C SER A 90 -6.92 -0.19 1.11
N ALA A 91 -7.77 -0.20 0.07
CA ALA A 91 -7.95 -1.37 -0.77
C ALA A 91 -6.72 -1.67 -1.64
N ILE A 92 -6.03 -0.64 -2.15
CA ILE A 92 -4.71 -0.81 -2.80
C ILE A 92 -3.71 -1.44 -1.82
N GLN A 93 -3.63 -0.92 -0.60
CA GLN A 93 -2.71 -1.45 0.41
C GLN A 93 -3.01 -2.92 0.73
N GLN A 94 -4.29 -3.27 0.88
CA GLN A 94 -4.71 -4.64 1.10
C GLN A 94 -4.31 -5.56 -0.07
N GLY A 95 -4.45 -5.11 -1.31
CA GLY A 95 -4.01 -5.87 -2.49
C GLY A 95 -2.50 -6.10 -2.51
N LEU A 96 -1.73 -5.11 -2.07
CA LEU A 96 -0.27 -5.17 -2.01
C LEU A 96 0.27 -6.13 -0.92
N LEU A 97 -0.54 -6.50 0.07
CA LEU A 97 -0.16 -7.52 1.07
C LEU A 97 0.06 -8.91 0.44
N GLY A 98 -0.59 -9.19 -0.70
CA GLY A 98 -0.48 -10.46 -1.42
C GLY A 98 0.77 -10.58 -2.31
N VAL A 99 1.61 -9.54 -2.39
CA VAL A 99 2.80 -9.54 -3.26
C VAL A 99 3.84 -10.53 -2.72
N ARG A 100 4.35 -11.41 -3.60
CA ARG A 100 5.32 -12.47 -3.26
C ARG A 100 6.54 -11.94 -2.49
N ASN A 101 7.04 -10.76 -2.85
CA ASN A 101 8.10 -10.09 -2.11
C ASN A 101 7.49 -9.10 -1.10
N ARG A 102 7.42 -9.52 0.16
CA ARG A 102 6.84 -8.73 1.25
C ARG A 102 7.54 -7.38 1.44
N TRP A 103 8.84 -7.31 1.21
CA TRP A 103 9.60 -6.06 1.39
C TRP A 103 9.22 -5.01 0.35
N LEU A 104 9.06 -5.45 -0.92
CA LEU A 104 8.64 -4.59 -2.01
C LEU A 104 7.19 -4.12 -1.83
N GLY A 105 6.30 -5.03 -1.40
CA GLY A 105 4.91 -4.69 -1.06
C GLY A 105 4.83 -3.67 0.06
N ASN A 106 5.57 -3.88 1.16
CA ASN A 106 5.63 -2.95 2.29
C ASN A 106 6.18 -1.57 1.87
N LEU A 107 7.24 -1.53 1.05
CA LEU A 107 7.80 -0.27 0.55
C LEU A 107 6.79 0.46 -0.35
N ALA A 108 6.12 -0.25 -1.24
CA ALA A 108 5.07 0.32 -2.08
C ALA A 108 3.90 0.89 -1.25
N ILE A 109 3.53 0.21 -0.16
CA ILE A 109 2.48 0.67 0.76
C ILE A 109 2.92 1.91 1.55
N VAL A 110 4.10 1.87 2.17
CA VAL A 110 4.56 2.92 3.09
C VAL A 110 5.02 4.17 2.35
N ALA A 111 5.66 4.05 1.18
CA ALA A 111 6.14 5.19 0.41
C ALA A 111 5.19 5.53 -0.75
N GLY A 112 4.76 4.53 -1.52
CA GLY A 112 3.97 4.75 -2.74
C GLY A 112 2.60 5.38 -2.46
N VAL A 113 1.90 4.92 -1.41
CA VAL A 113 0.57 5.45 -1.09
C VAL A 113 0.63 6.91 -0.59
N PRO A 114 1.50 7.29 0.37
CA PRO A 114 1.63 8.70 0.76
C PRO A 114 2.07 9.62 -0.37
N VAL A 115 2.98 9.17 -1.24
CA VAL A 115 3.39 9.96 -2.42
C VAL A 115 2.21 10.16 -3.37
N ALA A 116 1.45 9.11 -3.67
CA ALA A 116 0.26 9.21 -4.51
C ALA A 116 -0.81 10.13 -3.89
N ALA A 117 -1.02 10.04 -2.58
CA ALA A 117 -1.95 10.90 -1.85
C ALA A 117 -1.53 12.38 -1.90
N LEU A 118 -0.25 12.68 -1.66
CA LEU A 118 0.29 14.05 -1.76
C LEU A 118 0.23 14.61 -3.18
N LEU A 119 0.42 13.77 -4.19
CA LEU A 119 0.26 14.17 -5.59
C LEU A 119 -1.20 14.55 -5.88
N LEU A 120 -2.17 13.75 -5.43
CA LEU A 120 -3.59 14.08 -5.59
C LEU A 120 -3.97 15.36 -4.84
N ASP A 121 -3.45 15.54 -3.62
CA ASP A 121 -3.69 16.73 -2.82
C ASP A 121 -3.13 18.00 -3.52
N CYS A 122 -1.92 17.90 -4.08
CA CYS A 122 -1.32 18.95 -4.89
C CYS A 122 -2.16 19.27 -6.14
N LEU A 123 -2.65 18.25 -6.85
CA LEU A 123 -3.52 18.43 -8.02
C LEU A 123 -4.86 19.09 -7.64
N ALA A 124 -5.44 18.71 -6.50
CA ALA A 124 -6.66 19.32 -5.99
C ALA A 124 -6.45 20.81 -5.65
N HIS A 125 -5.33 21.15 -4.99
CA HIS A 125 -4.97 22.53 -4.70
C HIS A 125 -4.70 23.36 -5.96
N LEU A 126 -4.06 22.77 -6.98
CA LEU A 126 -3.85 23.41 -8.28
C LEU A 126 -5.18 23.69 -8.99
N ALA A 127 -6.10 22.72 -8.98
CA ALA A 127 -7.43 22.87 -9.56
C ALA A 127 -8.27 23.92 -8.81
N ALA A 128 -8.08 24.05 -7.49
CA ALA A 128 -8.77 25.03 -6.65
C ALA A 128 -8.12 26.44 -6.66
N ALA A 129 -6.99 26.63 -7.37
CA ALA A 129 -6.21 27.87 -7.41
C ALA A 129 -5.85 28.43 -6.02
N THR A 130 -5.66 27.57 -5.03
CA THR A 130 -5.31 27.98 -3.65
C THR A 130 -3.79 28.07 -3.44
N PRO A 131 -3.28 29.05 -2.68
CA PRO A 131 -1.85 29.14 -2.36
C PRO A 131 -1.37 27.90 -1.60
N ASN A 132 -0.31 27.25 -2.10
CA ASN A 132 0.18 25.99 -1.55
C ASN A 132 1.07 26.24 -0.31
N PRO A 133 0.76 25.71 0.89
CA PRO A 133 1.55 25.94 2.09
C PRO A 133 2.80 25.03 2.12
N SER A 134 3.84 25.39 1.38
CA SER A 134 5.08 24.60 1.21
C SER A 134 5.80 24.22 2.52
N LYS A 135 5.62 25.00 3.60
CA LYS A 135 6.22 24.71 4.92
C LYS A 135 5.47 23.63 5.70
N VAL A 136 4.21 23.37 5.38
CA VAL A 136 3.38 22.34 6.03
C VAL A 136 3.60 20.96 5.40
N THR A 137 4.12 20.92 4.18
CA THR A 137 4.27 19.70 3.36
C THR A 137 5.13 18.62 4.01
N ILE A 138 6.24 18.98 4.67
CA ILE A 138 7.12 17.99 5.31
C ILE A 138 6.41 17.31 6.48
N GLY A 139 5.70 18.08 7.32
CA GLY A 139 4.94 17.54 8.44
C GLY A 139 3.83 16.59 7.97
N VAL A 140 3.11 16.99 6.92
CA VAL A 140 2.06 16.15 6.30
C VAL A 140 2.65 14.88 5.70
N LEU A 141 3.80 14.95 5.04
CA LEU A 141 4.50 13.78 4.50
C LEU A 141 4.90 12.81 5.61
N ILE A 142 5.60 13.29 6.64
CA ILE A 142 6.03 12.45 7.78
C ILE A 142 4.81 11.81 8.45
N PHE A 143 3.78 12.59 8.72
CA PHE A 143 2.54 12.08 9.30
C PHE A 143 1.88 11.01 8.41
N SER A 144 1.86 11.22 7.09
CA SER A 144 1.31 10.27 6.13
C SER A 144 2.12 8.98 6.06
N LEU A 145 3.45 9.05 6.13
CA LEU A 145 4.33 7.88 6.19
C LEU A 145 4.08 7.05 7.46
N ILE A 146 4.01 7.71 8.63
CA ILE A 146 3.71 7.05 9.91
C ILE A 146 2.32 6.42 9.87
N SER A 147 1.33 7.15 9.36
CA SER A 147 -0.04 6.67 9.22
C SER A 147 -0.12 5.44 8.29
N ALA A 148 0.55 5.47 7.14
CA ALA A 148 0.61 4.35 6.22
C ALA A 148 1.32 3.13 6.85
N ALA A 149 2.41 3.34 7.58
CA ALA A 149 3.11 2.27 8.30
C ALA A 149 2.25 1.66 9.41
N PHE A 150 1.50 2.48 10.15
CA PHE A 150 0.56 1.99 11.17
C PHE A 150 -0.58 1.19 10.53
N HIS A 151 -1.15 1.67 9.44
CA HIS A 151 -2.22 0.97 8.74
C HIS A 151 -1.74 -0.38 8.18
N LEU A 152 -0.53 -0.42 7.62
CA LEU A 152 0.14 -1.66 7.22
C LEU A 152 0.35 -2.61 8.40
N HIS A 153 0.70 -2.10 9.58
CA HIS A 153 0.84 -2.93 10.80
C HIS A 153 -0.49 -3.55 11.22
N MET A 154 -1.58 -2.77 11.18
CA MET A 154 -2.93 -3.27 11.46
C MET A 154 -3.34 -4.37 10.49
N MET A 155 -3.15 -4.14 9.18
CA MET A 155 -3.47 -5.10 8.14
C MET A 155 -2.66 -6.39 8.25
N ASN A 156 -1.36 -6.28 8.55
CA ASN A 156 -0.50 -7.45 8.80
C ASN A 156 -0.94 -8.25 10.03
N SER A 157 -1.64 -7.63 10.97
CA SER A 157 -2.22 -8.28 12.15
C SER A 157 -3.62 -8.83 11.90
N GLY A 158 -4.12 -8.74 10.65
CA GLY A 158 -5.44 -9.23 10.26
C GLY A 158 -6.60 -8.30 10.63
N ALA A 159 -6.31 -7.10 11.15
CA ALA A 159 -7.33 -6.12 11.50
C ALA A 159 -7.65 -5.19 10.32
N MET A 160 -8.89 -4.71 10.27
CA MET A 160 -9.40 -3.76 9.27
C MET A 160 -9.27 -4.25 7.82
N LEU A 161 -9.35 -5.55 7.61
CA LEU A 161 -9.47 -6.13 6.28
C LEU A 161 -10.93 -6.08 5.81
N ALA A 162 -11.13 -5.88 4.50
CA ALA A 162 -12.42 -5.97 3.84
C ALA A 162 -12.50 -7.24 2.98
N GLY A 163 -13.65 -7.93 2.96
CA GLY A 163 -13.89 -9.10 2.11
C GLY A 163 -13.77 -10.44 2.85
N LYS A 164 -13.24 -11.48 2.19
CA LYS A 164 -13.36 -12.88 2.67
C LYS A 164 -12.74 -13.18 4.03
N ASN A 165 -11.75 -12.38 4.47
CA ASN A 165 -11.06 -12.53 5.74
C ASN A 165 -11.39 -11.39 6.72
N GLU A 166 -12.57 -10.77 6.59
CA GLU A 166 -12.95 -9.67 7.45
C GLU A 166 -13.40 -10.15 8.84
N GLN A 167 -12.92 -9.46 9.88
CA GLN A 167 -13.49 -9.57 11.22
C GLN A 167 -14.69 -8.63 11.36
N SER A 168 -15.47 -8.74 12.44
CA SER A 168 -16.50 -7.73 12.67
C SER A 168 -15.86 -6.36 12.96
N PHE A 169 -16.53 -5.28 12.57
CA PHE A 169 -16.01 -3.92 12.81
C PHE A 169 -15.71 -3.64 14.28
N LEU A 170 -16.50 -4.21 15.18
CA LEU A 170 -16.32 -4.04 16.62
C LEU A 170 -15.11 -4.81 17.15
N GLU A 171 -14.81 -6.00 16.62
CA GLU A 171 -13.59 -6.75 16.96
C GLU A 171 -12.35 -6.02 16.47
N ASP A 172 -12.38 -5.52 15.22
CA ASP A 172 -11.32 -4.68 14.68
C ASP A 172 -11.06 -3.48 15.60
N LEU A 173 -12.13 -2.78 16.02
CA LEU A 173 -12.02 -1.61 16.90
C LEU A 173 -11.48 -1.95 18.29
N LYS A 174 -11.86 -3.10 18.86
CA LYS A 174 -11.32 -3.60 20.13
C LYS A 174 -9.83 -3.95 20.04
N ALA A 175 -9.34 -4.36 18.87
CA ALA A 175 -7.93 -4.65 18.64
C ALA A 175 -7.08 -3.38 18.49
N VAL A 176 -7.66 -2.25 18.04
CA VAL A 176 -6.92 -1.00 17.78
C VAL A 176 -6.02 -0.57 18.95
N PRO A 177 -6.48 -0.49 20.21
CA PRO A 177 -5.62 -0.05 21.31
C PRO A 177 -4.38 -0.93 21.50
N ALA A 178 -4.54 -2.26 21.42
CA ALA A 178 -3.43 -3.21 21.54
C ALA A 178 -2.46 -3.08 20.35
N LEU A 179 -2.98 -2.91 19.14
CA LEU A 179 -2.18 -2.71 17.92
C LEU A 179 -1.43 -1.37 17.95
N THR A 180 -2.03 -0.31 18.47
CA THR A 180 -1.37 0.98 18.68
C THR A 180 -0.20 0.85 19.65
N ILE A 181 -0.39 0.19 20.80
CA ILE A 181 0.69 -0.06 21.77
C ILE A 181 1.80 -0.88 21.12
N SER A 182 1.45 -1.96 20.42
CA SER A 182 2.40 -2.81 19.69
C SER A 182 3.22 -2.01 18.67
N PHE A 183 2.56 -1.15 17.87
CA PHE A 183 3.22 -0.31 16.88
C PHE A 183 4.19 0.69 17.52
N VAL A 184 3.78 1.38 18.59
CA VAL A 184 4.63 2.34 19.31
C VAL A 184 5.84 1.65 19.97
N CYS A 185 5.65 0.43 20.49
CA CYS A 185 6.73 -0.35 21.08
C CYS A 185 7.65 -1.04 20.05
N ALA A 186 7.20 -1.21 18.81
CA ALA A 186 7.97 -1.89 17.76
C ALA A 186 9.37 -1.29 17.51
N PRO A 187 9.55 0.03 17.29
CA PRO A 187 10.87 0.62 17.10
C PRO A 187 11.77 0.44 18.33
N LEU A 188 11.21 0.49 19.55
CA LEU A 188 11.96 0.27 20.77
C LEU A 188 12.49 -1.16 20.85
N ARG A 189 11.66 -2.16 20.53
CA ARG A 189 12.08 -3.57 20.46
C ARG A 189 13.19 -3.76 19.42
N TRP A 190 13.03 -3.18 18.23
CA TRP A 190 14.05 -3.23 17.18
C TRP A 190 15.37 -2.59 17.62
N ALA A 191 15.31 -1.43 18.29
CA ALA A 191 16.49 -0.77 18.86
C ALA A 191 17.21 -1.64 19.90
N THR A 192 16.46 -2.30 20.80
CA THR A 192 17.07 -3.22 21.79
C THR A 192 17.73 -4.43 21.13
N GLN A 193 17.15 -4.96 20.05
CA GLN A 193 17.73 -6.06 19.28
C GLN A 193 19.04 -5.63 18.60
N LEU A 194 19.06 -4.45 17.98
CA LEU A 194 20.28 -3.90 17.38
C LEU A 194 21.38 -3.71 18.41
N LEU A 195 21.07 -3.15 19.58
CA LEU A 195 22.04 -2.97 20.67
C LEU A 195 22.59 -4.30 21.18
N SER A 196 21.75 -5.35 21.25
CA SER A 196 22.22 -6.69 21.64
C SER A 196 23.03 -7.41 20.55
N ALA A 197 22.84 -7.03 19.28
CA ALA A 197 23.54 -7.59 18.14
C ALA A 197 24.90 -6.91 17.88
N VAL A 198 25.18 -5.78 18.53
CA VAL A 198 26.54 -5.21 18.58
C VAL A 198 27.40 -6.24 19.32
N PRO A 199 28.35 -6.91 18.63
CA PRO A 199 29.29 -7.80 19.30
C PRO A 199 29.96 -6.98 20.40
N ARG A 200 29.94 -7.45 21.64
CA ARG A 200 30.71 -6.79 22.71
C ARG A 200 32.16 -6.82 22.25
N ALA A 201 32.61 -5.68 21.74
CA ALA A 201 33.91 -5.56 21.18
C ALA A 201 34.90 -5.72 22.33
N VAL A 202 35.68 -6.79 22.21
CA VAL A 202 37.02 -6.92 22.77
C VAL A 202 37.04 -7.02 24.29
N ASP A 203 36.89 -8.26 24.76
CA ASP A 203 37.67 -8.71 25.92
C ASP A 203 39.15 -8.53 25.52
N TRP A 204 39.71 -7.35 25.81
CA TRP A 204 41.15 -7.13 25.70
C TRP A 204 41.78 -8.04 26.75
N GLU A 205 42.21 -9.23 26.36
CA GLU A 205 43.19 -9.95 27.16
C GLU A 205 44.45 -9.07 27.16
N PRO A 206 44.89 -8.55 28.32
CA PRO A 206 46.16 -7.88 28.39
C PRO A 206 47.22 -8.92 28.05
N GLU A 207 47.82 -8.77 26.88
CA GLU A 207 49.01 -9.52 26.48
C GLU A 207 50.04 -9.35 27.61
N SER A 208 50.26 -10.43 28.36
CA SER A 208 51.18 -10.46 29.47
C SER A 208 52.57 -10.13 28.93
N ALA A 209 53.06 -8.94 29.27
CA ALA A 209 54.40 -8.50 28.94
C ALA A 209 55.42 -9.34 29.73
N ASP A 210 56.05 -10.30 29.04
CA ASP A 210 57.28 -10.98 29.45
C ASP A 210 58.52 -10.26 28.91
#